data_AF-A0A8S4G6M2-F1
#
_entry.id   AF-A0A8S4G6M2-F1
#
_cell.length_a   1.000
_cell.length_b   1.000
_cell.length_c   1.000
_cell.angle_alpha   90.00
_cell.angle_beta   90.00
_cell.angle_gamma   90.00
#
_symmetry.space_group_name_H-M   'P 1'
#
loop_
_entity.id
_entity.type
_entity.pdbx_description
1 polymer ?
#
loop_
_entity_poly.entity_id
_entity_poly.type
_entity_poly.pdbx_seq_one_letter_code
_entity_poly.pdbx_strand_id
1 'polypeptide(L)'
;MLHTLAQTAKILVALVMMLSYALIYYVPFDVVWRRLQGRVPAAAHRWAVAGIRLLGCLMTVGIACAIPRLELFMELVGAVCLSVLGLLLPAVLETAWRWGRGPCKLLVCKNAVIVFFALLAMVSGVVYSIKGIVDHL
;
A
#
# COMPACT_ATOMS: atom_id res chain seq x y z
N MET A 1 26.94 -18.58 -17.94
CA MET A 1 25.66 -19.07 -17.37
C MET A 1 25.02 -18.09 -16.38
N LEU A 2 25.77 -17.54 -15.40
CA LEU A 2 25.16 -16.65 -14.39
C LEU A 2 24.60 -15.33 -14.99
N HIS A 3 25.27 -14.77 -15.99
CA HIS A 3 24.79 -13.58 -16.70
C HIS A 3 23.46 -13.79 -17.42
N THR A 4 23.27 -14.93 -18.09
CA THR A 4 22.02 -15.28 -18.77
C THR A 4 20.88 -15.48 -17.77
N LEU A 5 21.14 -16.16 -16.65
CA LEU A 5 20.12 -16.37 -15.61
C LEU A 5 19.67 -15.06 -14.95
N ALA A 6 20.62 -14.18 -14.64
CA ALA A 6 20.33 -12.86 -14.07
C ALA A 6 19.55 -11.95 -15.04
N GLN A 7 19.86 -12.01 -16.33
CA GLN A 7 19.16 -11.23 -17.35
C GLN A 7 17.73 -11.72 -17.57
N THR A 8 17.53 -13.03 -17.59
CA THR A 8 16.18 -13.63 -17.64
C THR A 8 15.36 -13.25 -16.41
N ALA A 9 15.93 -13.30 -15.21
CA ALA A 9 15.24 -12.89 -13.98
C ALA A 9 14.82 -11.41 -14.01
N LYS A 10 15.70 -10.50 -14.48
CA LYS A 10 15.37 -9.07 -14.64
C LYS A 10 14.19 -8.86 -15.59
N ILE A 11 14.16 -9.57 -16.72
CA ILE A 11 13.05 -9.48 -17.69
C ILE A 11 11.75 -9.98 -17.08
N LEU A 12 11.80 -11.11 -16.36
CA LEU A 12 10.62 -11.68 -15.69
C LEU A 12 10.07 -10.74 -14.61
N VAL A 13 10.95 -10.13 -13.81
CA VAL A 13 10.58 -9.13 -12.80
C VAL A 13 9.99 -7.88 -13.47
N ALA A 14 10.56 -7.39 -14.56
CA ALA A 14 9.99 -6.26 -15.30
C ALA A 14 8.58 -6.57 -15.83
N LEU A 15 8.37 -7.78 -16.35
CA LEU A 15 7.08 -8.21 -16.89
C LEU A 15 6.00 -8.33 -15.80
N VAL A 16 6.32 -8.95 -14.65
CA VAL A 16 5.37 -9.06 -13.53
C VAL A 16 5.04 -7.69 -12.95
N MET A 17 6.00 -6.77 -12.87
CA MET A 17 5.76 -5.41 -12.37
C MET A 17 4.86 -4.61 -13.32
N MET A 18 5.08 -4.73 -14.64
CA MET A 18 4.22 -4.07 -15.64
C MET A 18 2.77 -4.55 -15.54
N LEU A 19 2.57 -5.87 -15.41
CA LEU A 19 1.24 -6.46 -15.27
C LEU A 19 0.58 -6.10 -13.93
N SER A 20 1.34 -6.17 -12.84
CA SER A 20 0.83 -5.87 -11.49
C SER A 20 0.41 -4.41 -11.36
N TYR A 21 1.16 -3.48 -11.95
CA TYR A 21 0.80 -2.07 -11.93
C TYR A 21 -0.54 -1.81 -12.62
N ALA A 22 -0.79 -2.44 -13.78
CA ALA A 22 -2.06 -2.32 -14.48
C ALA A 22 -3.24 -2.83 -13.63
N LEU A 23 -3.06 -3.94 -12.91
CA LEU A 23 -4.09 -4.53 -12.06
C LEU A 23 -4.35 -3.69 -10.80
N ILE A 24 -3.30 -3.29 -10.08
CA ILE A 24 -3.43 -2.55 -8.83
C ILE A 24 -3.96 -1.13 -9.08
N TYR A 25 -3.60 -0.49 -10.20
CA TYR A 25 -4.08 0.85 -10.55
C TYR A 25 -5.55 0.87 -11.01
N TYR A 26 -6.08 -0.27 -11.49
CA TYR A 26 -7.47 -0.36 -11.95
C TYR A 26 -8.47 -0.07 -10.83
N VAL A 27 -8.27 -0.62 -9.63
CA VAL A 27 -9.19 -0.46 -8.49
C VAL A 27 -9.36 1.01 -8.06
N PRO A 28 -8.31 1.78 -7.72
CA PRO A 28 -8.48 3.18 -7.33
C PRO A 28 -8.99 4.04 -8.48
N PHE A 29 -8.55 3.79 -9.71
CA PHE A 29 -9.05 4.51 -10.88
C PHE A 29 -10.56 4.35 -11.03
N ASP A 30 -11.05 3.12 -10.93
CA ASP A 30 -12.46 2.80 -11.05
C ASP A 30 -13.28 3.36 -9.86
N VAL A 31 -12.75 3.33 -8.63
CA VAL A 31 -13.40 3.96 -7.47
C VAL A 31 -13.52 5.48 -7.65
N VAL A 32 -12.45 6.15 -8.05
CA VAL A 32 -12.45 7.61 -8.32
C VAL A 32 -13.43 7.93 -9.45
N TRP A 33 -13.42 7.12 -10.49
CA TRP A 33 -14.31 7.27 -11.62
C TRP A 33 -15.78 7.12 -11.23
N ARG A 34 -16.13 6.12 -10.40
CA ARG A 34 -17.49 5.93 -9.91
C ARG A 34 -18.00 7.09 -9.05
N ARG A 35 -17.10 7.78 -8.34
CA ARG A 35 -17.43 8.99 -7.57
C ARG A 35 -17.62 10.21 -8.48
N LEU A 36 -16.84 10.32 -9.54
CA LEU A 36 -16.82 11.48 -10.41
C LEU A 36 -17.89 11.42 -11.51
N GLN A 37 -18.24 10.24 -12.01
CA GLN A 37 -19.27 10.05 -13.05
C GLN A 37 -20.63 10.65 -12.66
N GLY A 38 -20.96 10.68 -11.36
CA GLY A 38 -22.22 11.25 -10.87
C GLY A 38 -22.26 12.79 -10.87
N ARG A 39 -21.12 13.46 -11.08
CA ARG A 39 -21.03 14.94 -11.06
C ARG A 39 -20.50 15.55 -12.36
N VAL A 40 -20.16 14.74 -13.35
CA VAL A 40 -19.54 15.21 -14.62
C VAL A 40 -20.50 15.05 -15.80
N PRO A 41 -20.78 16.13 -16.56
CA PRO A 41 -21.61 16.07 -17.76
C PRO A 41 -20.94 15.25 -18.88
N ALA A 42 -21.73 14.55 -19.70
CA ALA A 42 -21.25 13.62 -20.73
C ALA A 42 -20.22 14.22 -21.71
N ALA A 43 -20.26 15.54 -21.95
CA ALA A 43 -19.31 16.25 -22.81
C ALA A 43 -17.89 16.36 -22.21
N ALA A 44 -17.76 16.42 -20.88
CA ALA A 44 -16.48 16.55 -20.18
C ALA A 44 -15.88 15.20 -19.74
N HIS A 45 -16.55 14.09 -20.07
CA HIS A 45 -16.19 12.74 -19.64
C HIS A 45 -14.77 12.35 -20.07
N ARG A 46 -14.40 12.61 -21.34
CA ARG A 46 -13.03 12.35 -21.84
C ARG A 46 -11.96 13.16 -21.09
N TRP A 47 -12.24 14.42 -20.79
CA TRP A 47 -11.32 15.30 -20.08
C TRP A 47 -11.17 14.91 -18.61
N ALA A 48 -12.26 14.51 -17.96
CA ALA A 48 -12.25 14.01 -16.59
C ALA A 48 -11.44 12.71 -16.46
N VAL A 49 -11.61 11.76 -17.40
CA VAL A 49 -10.79 10.53 -17.45
C VAL A 49 -9.31 10.86 -17.64
N ALA A 50 -9.00 11.73 -18.60
CA ALA A 50 -7.62 12.12 -18.89
C ALA A 50 -6.99 12.82 -17.68
N GLY A 51 -7.74 13.70 -17.01
CA GLY A 51 -7.31 14.39 -15.80
C GLY A 51 -7.01 13.45 -14.64
N ILE A 52 -7.88 12.46 -14.37
CA ILE A 52 -7.64 11.47 -13.30
C ILE A 52 -6.38 10.64 -13.60
N ARG A 53 -6.19 10.21 -14.86
CA ARG A 53 -4.99 9.47 -15.25
C ARG A 53 -3.72 10.31 -15.12
N LEU A 54 -3.74 11.55 -15.59
CA LEU A 54 -2.62 12.48 -15.48
C LEU A 54 -2.28 12.76 -14.02
N LEU A 55 -3.28 13.03 -13.19
CA LEU A 55 -3.10 13.28 -11.75
C LEU A 55 -2.50 12.07 -11.05
N GLY A 56 -3.00 10.87 -11.34
CA GLY A 56 -2.45 9.62 -10.77
C GLY A 56 -0.99 9.39 -11.16
N CYS A 57 -0.66 9.54 -12.45
CA CYS A 57 0.73 9.46 -12.92
C CYS A 57 1.62 10.51 -12.27
N LEU A 58 1.19 11.78 -12.24
CA LEU A 58 1.93 12.89 -11.64
C LEU A 58 2.22 12.65 -10.15
N MET A 59 1.24 12.14 -9.40
CA MET A 59 1.41 11.78 -7.99
C MET A 59 2.47 10.67 -7.84
N THR A 60 2.38 9.60 -8.63
CA THR A 60 3.37 8.50 -8.55
C THR A 60 4.77 8.93 -8.96
N VAL A 61 4.91 9.77 -10.00
CA VAL A 61 6.20 10.29 -10.45
C VAL A 61 6.77 11.28 -9.43
N GLY A 62 5.94 12.15 -8.86
CA GLY A 62 6.35 13.08 -7.81
C GLY A 62 6.90 12.36 -6.58
N ILE A 63 6.23 11.29 -6.15
CA ILE A 63 6.70 10.42 -5.06
C ILE A 63 8.03 9.74 -5.45
N ALA A 64 8.15 9.24 -6.68
CA ALA A 64 9.38 8.61 -7.16
C ALA A 64 10.56 9.57 -7.22
N CYS A 65 10.34 10.85 -7.57
CA CYS A 65 11.39 11.88 -7.57
C CYS A 65 11.78 12.32 -6.15
N ALA A 66 10.84 12.31 -5.20
CA ALA A 66 11.09 12.73 -3.82
C ALA A 66 11.82 11.67 -2.98
N ILE A 67 11.73 10.39 -3.36
CA ILE A 67 12.24 9.28 -2.55
C ILE A 67 13.49 8.67 -3.20
N PRO A 68 14.70 8.93 -2.67
CA PRO A 68 15.95 8.40 -3.23
C PRO A 68 16.14 6.90 -2.97
N ARG A 69 15.39 6.30 -2.04
CA ARG A 69 15.47 4.87 -1.66
C ARG A 69 14.07 4.22 -1.65
N LEU A 70 13.61 3.81 -2.84
CA LEU A 70 12.30 3.17 -3.04
C LEU A 70 12.13 1.85 -2.26
N GLU A 71 13.23 1.12 -2.05
CA GLU A 71 13.22 -0.15 -1.29
C GLU A 71 12.76 0.06 0.16
N LEU A 72 13.40 0.99 0.88
CA LEU A 72 13.04 1.35 2.25
C LEU A 72 11.59 1.85 2.37
N PHE A 73 11.14 2.60 1.37
CA PHE A 73 9.77 3.10 1.35
C PHE A 73 8.74 1.97 1.18
N MET A 74 9.02 1.00 0.30
CA MET A 74 8.16 -0.17 0.11
C MET A 74 8.10 -1.03 1.38
N GLU A 75 9.21 -1.20 2.09
CA GLU A 75 9.22 -1.91 3.38
C GLU A 75 8.39 -1.18 4.44
N LEU A 76 8.52 0.15 4.54
CA LEU A 76 7.71 0.97 5.45
C LEU A 76 6.21 0.87 5.13
N VAL A 77 5.82 1.09 3.87
CA VAL A 77 4.42 0.99 3.44
C VAL A 77 3.89 -0.42 3.64
N GLY A 78 4.68 -1.45 3.35
CA GLY A 78 4.32 -2.85 3.58
C GLY A 78 4.06 -3.13 5.06
N ALA A 79 4.95 -2.69 5.94
CA ALA A 79 4.81 -2.86 7.38
C ALA A 79 3.55 -2.15 7.93
N VAL A 80 3.28 -0.91 7.49
CA VAL A 80 2.10 -0.15 7.89
C VAL A 80 0.81 -0.79 7.35
N CYS A 81 0.76 -1.10 6.06
CA CYS A 81 -0.42 -1.69 5.42
C CYS A 81 -0.74 -3.09 5.98
N LEU A 82 0.26 -3.94 6.20
CA LEU A 82 0.05 -5.26 6.81
C LEU A 82 -0.41 -5.14 8.26
N SER A 83 0.14 -4.17 9.00
CA SER A 83 -0.29 -3.90 10.38
C SER A 83 -1.75 -3.43 10.45
N VAL A 84 -2.15 -2.52 9.56
CA VAL A 84 -3.52 -1.98 9.55
C VAL A 84 -4.53 -2.95 8.95
N LEU A 85 -4.24 -3.48 7.76
CA LEU A 85 -5.18 -4.30 6.99
C LEU A 85 -5.11 -5.78 7.37
N GLY A 86 -3.90 -6.31 7.61
CA GLY A 86 -3.68 -7.72 7.92
C GLY A 86 -3.91 -8.07 9.39
N LEU A 87 -3.61 -7.16 10.31
CA LEU A 87 -3.61 -7.43 11.76
C LEU A 87 -4.73 -6.68 12.50
N LEU A 88 -4.87 -5.38 12.30
CA LEU A 88 -5.90 -4.56 12.97
C LEU A 88 -7.32 -4.87 12.47
N LEU A 89 -7.52 -5.07 11.16
CA LEU A 89 -8.85 -5.34 10.61
C LEU A 89 -9.51 -6.64 11.16
N PRO A 90 -8.82 -7.80 11.22
CA PRO A 90 -9.40 -8.99 11.86
C PRO A 90 -9.57 -8.84 13.37
N ALA A 91 -8.68 -8.11 14.06
CA ALA A 91 -8.81 -7.83 15.48
C ALA A 91 -10.08 -7.00 15.79
N VAL A 92 -10.35 -5.97 14.98
CA VAL A 92 -11.55 -5.13 15.09
C VAL A 92 -12.80 -5.93 14.74
N LEU A 93 -12.79 -6.72 13.67
CA LEU A 93 -13.91 -7.60 13.30
C LEU A 93 -14.23 -8.62 14.41
N GLU A 94 -13.20 -9.26 14.98
CA GLU A 94 -13.35 -10.23 16.07
C GLU A 94 -13.91 -9.55 17.34
N THR A 95 -13.49 -8.32 17.63
CA THR A 95 -13.97 -7.52 18.77
C THR A 95 -15.42 -7.08 18.59
N ALA A 96 -15.78 -6.57 17.41
CA ALA A 96 -17.14 -6.14 17.09
C ALA A 96 -18.12 -7.31 17.10
N TRP A 97 -17.73 -8.47 16.55
CA TRP A 97 -18.57 -9.66 16.51
C TRP A 97 -18.83 -10.26 17.91
N ARG A 98 -17.85 -10.19 18.83
CA ARG A 98 -17.95 -10.76 20.17
C ARG A 98 -18.48 -9.81 21.24
N TRP A 99 -18.92 -8.61 20.88
CA TRP A 99 -19.41 -7.57 21.79
C TRP A 99 -20.62 -7.95 22.67
N GLY A 100 -21.15 -9.18 22.58
CA GLY A 100 -22.29 -9.62 23.39
C GLY A 100 -22.31 -11.08 23.90
N ARG A 101 -21.26 -11.91 23.70
CA ARG A 101 -21.34 -13.38 24.00
C ARG A 101 -20.11 -14.04 24.68
N GLY A 102 -19.26 -13.29 25.41
CA GLY A 102 -18.19 -13.82 26.30
C GLY A 102 -16.84 -14.16 25.62
N PRO A 103 -15.88 -14.83 26.31
CA PRO A 103 -15.08 -14.32 27.44
C PRO A 103 -14.07 -13.24 26.97
N CYS A 104 -14.23 -12.01 27.44
CA CYS A 104 -13.50 -10.84 26.93
C CYS A 104 -11.97 -10.87 27.16
N LYS A 105 -11.47 -11.60 28.17
CA LYS A 105 -10.05 -11.48 28.59
C LYS A 105 -9.06 -12.13 27.62
N LEU A 106 -9.38 -13.30 27.04
CA LEU A 106 -8.48 -14.00 26.11
C LEU A 106 -8.42 -13.31 24.74
N LEU A 107 -9.56 -12.73 24.32
CA LEU A 107 -9.69 -11.97 23.07
C LEU A 107 -8.91 -10.66 23.12
N VAL A 108 -9.06 -9.92 24.23
CA VAL A 108 -8.35 -8.65 24.44
C VAL A 108 -6.84 -8.89 24.55
N CYS A 109 -6.41 -9.97 25.21
CA CYS A 109 -4.99 -10.34 25.28
C CYS A 109 -4.42 -10.66 23.87
N LYS A 110 -5.14 -11.46 23.07
CA LYS A 110 -4.74 -11.79 21.70
C LYS A 110 -4.67 -10.54 20.81
N ASN A 111 -5.65 -9.64 20.90
CA ASN A 111 -5.63 -8.37 20.17
C ASN A 111 -4.50 -7.44 20.65
N ALA A 112 -4.18 -7.42 21.93
CA ALA A 112 -3.05 -6.64 22.46
C ALA A 112 -1.70 -7.14 21.92
N VAL A 113 -1.49 -8.46 21.80
CA VAL A 113 -0.28 -9.03 21.19
C VAL A 113 -0.18 -8.66 19.70
N ILE A 114 -1.30 -8.70 18.98
CA ILE A 114 -1.36 -8.32 17.56
C ILE A 114 -1.00 -6.84 17.38
N VAL A 115 -1.56 -5.95 18.22
CA VAL A 115 -1.25 -4.51 18.21
C VAL A 115 0.21 -4.26 18.60
N PHE A 116 0.77 -5.03 19.53
CA PHE A 116 2.18 -4.93 19.90
C PHE A 116 3.11 -5.30 18.73
N PHE A 117 2.85 -6.40 18.03
CA PHE A 117 3.61 -6.76 16.83
C PHE A 117 3.47 -5.73 15.70
N ALA A 118 2.26 -5.18 15.50
CA ALA A 118 2.03 -4.09 14.56
C ALA A 118 2.86 -2.84 14.89
N LEU A 119 2.96 -2.47 16.17
CA LEU A 119 3.79 -1.37 16.62
C LEU A 119 5.28 -1.64 16.39
N LEU A 120 5.77 -2.86 16.67
CA LEU A 120 7.15 -3.23 16.39
C LEU A 120 7.49 -3.13 14.89
N ALA A 121 6.60 -3.62 14.02
CA ALA A 121 6.76 -3.54 12.57
C ALA A 121 6.73 -2.09 12.07
N MET A 122 5.87 -1.24 12.66
CA MET A 122 5.81 0.17 12.33
C MET A 122 7.08 0.91 12.78
N VAL A 123 7.56 0.66 14.00
CA VAL A 123 8.78 1.28 14.53
C VAL A 123 10.00 0.86 13.72
N SER A 124 10.13 -0.42 13.38
CA SER A 124 11.25 -0.88 12.53
C SER A 124 11.24 -0.18 11.17
N GLY A 125 10.09 -0.13 10.49
CA GLY A 125 9.96 0.55 9.20
C GLY A 125 10.32 2.05 9.27
N VAL A 126 9.86 2.76 10.31
CA VAL A 126 10.17 4.19 10.50
C VAL A 126 11.65 4.40 10.78
N VAL A 127 12.28 3.56 11.63
CA VAL A 127 13.71 3.65 11.92
C VAL A 127 14.56 3.43 10.67
N TYR A 128 14.23 2.46 9.82
CA TYR A 128 14.93 2.26 8.55
C TYR A 128 14.77 3.47 7.63
N SER A 129 13.55 3.98 7.47
CA SER A 129 13.28 5.17 6.65
C SER A 129 14.08 6.41 7.10
N ILE A 130 14.12 6.67 8.41
CA ILE A 130 14.86 7.80 8.99
C ILE A 130 16.37 7.62 8.84
N LYS A 131 16.91 6.41 9.08
CA LYS A 131 18.35 6.15 8.86
C LYS A 131 18.74 6.36 7.40
N GLY A 132 17.91 5.94 6.45
CA GLY A 132 18.16 6.16 5.03
C GLY A 132 18.18 7.62 4.61
N ILE A 133 17.45 8.50 5.31
CA ILE A 133 17.46 9.95 5.09
C ILE A 133 18.68 10.60 5.76
N VAL A 134 19.03 10.18 6.98
CA VAL A 134 20.16 10.73 7.76
C VAL A 134 21.53 10.36 7.19
N ASP A 135 21.70 9.16 6.66
CA ASP A 135 23.00 8.70 6.12
C ASP A 135 23.40 9.41 4.82
N HIS A 136 22.49 10.19 4.23
CA HIS A 136 22.68 10.91 2.97
C HIS A 136 22.59 12.44 3.10
N LEU A 137 22.71 12.97 4.32
CA LEU A 137 23.04 14.37 4.58
C LEU A 137 24.55 14.53 4.76
#